data_AF-A0A831TGR8-F1
#
_entry.id   AF-A0A831TGR8-F1
#
_cell.length_a   1.000
_cell.length_b   1.000
_cell.length_c   1.000
_cell.angle_alpha   90.00
_cell.angle_beta   90.00
_cell.angle_gamma   90.00
#
_symmetry.space_group_name_H-M   'P 1'
#
loop_
_entity.id
_entity.type
_entity.pdbx_description
1 polymer ?
#
loop_
_entity_poly.entity_id
_entity_poly.type
_entity_poly.pdbx_seq_one_letter_code
_entity_poly.pdbx_strand_id
1 'polypeptide(L)' 'MSDPQMTGEIERRLASLRNRFPDRFTEPQWEEIREDLEQLVQAAATLRQRALDNADEPDFIFVP' A
#
# COMPACT_ATOMS: atom_id res chain seq x y z
N MET A 1 -1.30 3.26 -19.17
CA MET A 1 -1.30 1.79 -19.04
C MET A 1 -0.76 1.48 -17.66
N SER A 2 -1.58 0.92 -16.77
CA SER A 2 -1.15 0.58 -15.40
C SER A 2 -0.04 -0.47 -15.46
N ASP A 3 1.01 -0.27 -14.68
CA ASP A 3 2.15 -1.20 -14.59
C ASP A 3 1.64 -2.59 -14.10
N PRO A 4 1.86 -3.68 -14.85
CA PRO A 4 1.40 -5.01 -14.47
C PRO A 4 1.92 -5.46 -13.10
N GLN A 5 3.08 -4.97 -12.66
CA GLN A 5 3.62 -5.26 -11.34
C GLN A 5 2.85 -4.54 -10.23
N MET A 6 2.40 -3.30 -10.46
CA MET A 6 1.54 -2.57 -9.52
C MET A 6 0.17 -3.22 -9.39
N THR A 7 -0.44 -3.60 -10.52
CA THR A 7 -1.73 -4.31 -10.52
C THR A 7 -1.63 -5.61 -9.72
N GLY A 8 -0.56 -6.38 -9.89
CA GLY A 8 -0.34 -7.61 -9.11
C GLY A 8 -0.19 -7.35 -7.60
N GLU A 9 0.41 -6.23 -7.19
CA GLU A 9 0.52 -5.88 -5.76
C GLU A 9 -0.83 -5.50 -5.16
N ILE A 10 -1.64 -4.71 -5.88
CA ILE A 10 -2.98 -4.31 -5.44
C ILE A 10 -3.87 -5.54 -5.19
N GLU A 11 -3.91 -6.47 -6.15
CA GLU A 11 -4.71 -7.71 -6.02
C GLU A 11 -4.25 -8.57 -4.84
N ARG A 12 -2.94 -8.69 -4.60
CA ARG A 12 -2.42 -9.41 -3.42
C ARG A 12 -2.85 -8.77 -2.10
N ARG A 13 -2.84 -7.43 -2.02
CA ARG A 13 -3.27 -6.69 -0.82
C ARG A 13 -4.77 -6.81 -0.60
N LEU A 14 -5.57 -6.68 -1.66
CA LEU A 14 -7.02 -6.90 -1.61
C LEU A 14 -7.37 -8.32 -1.16
N ALA A 15 -6.74 -9.34 -1.73
CA ALA A 15 -6.94 -10.73 -1.34
C ALA A 15 -6.60 -10.95 0.14
N SER A 16 -5.50 -10.35 0.64
CA SER A 16 -5.14 -10.42 2.05
C SER A 16 -6.18 -9.74 2.95
N LEU A 17 -6.77 -8.62 2.54
CA LEU A 17 -7.81 -7.93 3.29
C LEU A 17 -9.12 -8.71 3.29
N ARG A 18 -9.56 -9.23 2.14
CA ARG A 18 -10.76 -10.07 2.02
C ARG A 18 -10.64 -11.35 2.86
N ASN A 19 -9.47 -11.99 2.87
CA ASN A 19 -9.22 -13.17 3.71
C ASN A 19 -9.27 -12.86 5.21
N ARG A 20 -8.83 -11.65 5.62
CA ARG A 20 -8.78 -11.26 7.03
C ARG A 20 -10.11 -10.70 7.55
N PHE A 21 -10.88 -10.05 6.67
CA PHE A 21 -12.11 -9.33 7.00
C PHE A 21 -13.21 -9.61 5.96
N PRO A 22 -13.68 -10.86 5.84
CA PRO A 22 -14.56 -11.27 4.73
C PRO A 22 -15.89 -10.51 4.68
N ASP A 23 -16.52 -10.25 5.83
CA ASP A 23 -17.87 -9.65 5.89
C ASP A 23 -17.86 -8.21 6.45
N ARG A 24 -16.68 -7.59 6.52
CA ARG A 24 -16.52 -6.27 7.15
C ARG A 24 -16.93 -5.11 6.25
N PHE A 25 -16.82 -5.30 4.93
CA PHE A 25 -17.00 -4.25 3.94
C PHE A 25 -18.01 -4.68 2.89
N THR A 26 -18.82 -3.73 2.44
CA THR A 26 -19.72 -3.91 1.30
C THR A 26 -18.94 -3.83 -0.02
N GLU A 27 -19.51 -4.31 -1.12
CA GLU A 27 -18.84 -4.22 -2.43
C GLU A 27 -18.48 -2.77 -2.84
N PRO A 28 -19.31 -1.74 -2.63
CA PRO A 28 -18.89 -0.35 -2.85
C PRO A 28 -17.67 0.07 -2.03
N GLN A 29 -17.59 -0.36 -0.77
CA GLN A 29 -16.43 -0.08 0.09
C GLN A 29 -15.18 -0.84 -0.37
N TRP A 30 -15.33 -2.02 -0.98
CA TRP A 30 -14.21 -2.74 -1.58
C TRP A 30 -13.64 -2.03 -2.80
N GLU A 31 -14.49 -1.38 -3.60
CA GLU A 31 -14.03 -0.54 -4.72
C GLU A 31 -13.31 0.72 -4.18
N GLU A 32 -13.83 1.38 -3.15
CA GLU A 32 -13.12 2.50 -2.48
C GLU A 32 -11.74 2.07 -1.97
N ILE A 33 -11.66 0.91 -1.28
CA ILE A 33 -10.39 0.36 -0.79
C ILE A 33 -9.42 0.06 -1.94
N ARG A 34 -9.93 -0.40 -3.09
CA ARG A 34 -9.11 -0.65 -4.28
C ARG A 34 -8.49 0.66 -4.78
N GLU A 35 -9.29 1.71 -4.93
CA GLU A 35 -8.81 3.03 -5.37
C GLU A 35 -7.76 3.61 -4.40
N ASP A 36 -7.98 3.46 -3.09
CA ASP A 36 -7.01 3.89 -2.08
C ASP A 36 -5.70 3.09 -2.18
N LEU A 37 -5.78 1.76 -2.38
CA LEU A 37 -4.61 0.92 -2.57
C LEU A 37 -3.84 1.30 -3.84
N GLU A 38 -4.53 1.64 -4.93
CA GLU A 38 -3.90 2.13 -6.15
C GLU A 38 -3.06 3.39 -5.88
N GLN A 39 -3.63 4.36 -5.17
CA GLN A 39 -2.92 5.59 -4.78
C GLN A 39 -1.72 5.29 -3.87
N LEU A 40 -1.87 4.40 -2.88
CA LEU A 40 -0.81 4.03 -1.96
C LEU A 40 0.34 3.29 -2.66
N VAL A 41 0.03 2.36 -3.56
CA VAL A 41 1.04 1.61 -4.32
C VAL A 41 1.80 2.56 -5.24
N GLN A 42 1.11 3.51 -5.89
CA GLN A 42 1.76 4.54 -6.70
C GLN A 42 2.66 5.44 -5.86
N ALA A 43 2.18 5.92 -4.71
CA ALA A 43 2.97 6.74 -3.80
C ALA A 43 4.20 5.99 -3.29
N ALA A 44 4.06 4.71 -2.92
CA ALA A 44 5.16 3.87 -2.49
C ALA A 44 6.17 3.62 -3.61
N ALA A 45 5.72 3.43 -4.86
CA ALA A 45 6.61 3.33 -6.01
C ALA A 45 7.42 4.62 -6.21
N THR A 46 6.76 5.79 -6.10
CA THR A 46 7.41 7.09 -6.18
C THR A 46 8.43 7.29 -5.04
N LEU A 47 8.10 6.92 -3.81
CA LEU A 47 9.01 7.02 -2.67
C LEU A 47 10.25 6.15 -2.85
N ARG A 48 10.11 4.93 -3.38
CA ARG A 48 11.24 4.01 -3.64
C ARG A 48 12.20 4.51 -4.73
N GLN A 49 11.80 5.48 -5.55
CA GLN A 49 12.71 6.09 -6.53
C GLN A 49 13.72 7.02 -5.86
N ARG A 50 13.48 7.48 -4.62
CA ARG A 50 14.45 8.25 -3.86
C ARG A 50 15.45 7.31 -3.19
N ALA A 51 16.73 7.48 -3.53
CA ALA A 51 17.80 6.87 -2.76
C ALA A 51 17.89 7.55 -1.39
N LEU A 52 17.91 6.74 -0.35
CA LEU A 52 18.15 7.21 1.02
C LEU A 52 19.66 7.20 1.28
N ASP A 53 20.14 8.18 2.02
CA ASP A 53 21.48 8.18 2.59
C ASP A 53 21.46 7.91 4.11
N ASN A 54 22.64 7.78 4.73
CA ASN A 54 22.73 7.54 6.17
C ASN A 54 22.21 8.74 7.00
N ALA A 55 22.06 9.93 6.42
CA ALA A 55 21.49 11.09 7.09
C ALA A 55 19.94 11.10 7.05
N ASP A 56 19.33 10.24 6.22
CA ASP A 56 17.89 9.97 6.21
C ASP A 56 17.47 8.90 7.25
N GLU A 57 18.40 8.44 8.10
CA GLU A 57 18.06 7.56 9.22
C GLU A 57 17.08 8.28 10.16
N PRO A 58 15.93 7.65 10.50
CA PRO A 58 14.98 8.27 11.40
C PRO A 58 15.57 8.37 12.81
N ASP A 59 15.54 9.58 13.37
CA ASP A 59 15.91 9.90 14.76
C ASP A 59 14.90 9.31 15.76
N PHE A 60 14.86 7.98 15.88
CA PHE A 60 14.04 7.32 16.89
C PHE A 60 14.74 7.39 18.24
N ILE A 61 14.21 8.20 19.15
CA ILE A 61 14.47 8.04 20.58
C ILE A 61 13.48 6.98 21.08
N PHE A 62 13.98 5.77 21.39
CA PHE A 62 13.20 4.80 22.15
C PHE A 62 13.01 5.33 23.57
N VAL A 63 11.80 5.85 23.87
CA VAL A 63 11.42 6.23 25.23
C VAL A 63 10.95 4.95 25.96
N PRO A 64 11.57 4.58 27.10
CA PRO A 64 11.24 3.36 27.85
C PRO A 64 9.85 3.38 28.49
#